data_AF-X1U9M5-F1
#
_entry.id   AF-X1U9M5-F1
#
_cell.length_a   1.000
_cell.length_b   1.000
_cell.length_c   1.000
_cell.angle_alpha   90.00
_cell.angle_beta   90.00
_cell.angle_gamma   90.00
#
_symmetry.space_group_name_H-M   'P 1'
#
loop_
_entity.id
_entity.type
_entity.pdbx_description
1 polymer ?
#
loop_
_entity_poly.entity_id
_entity_poly.type
_entity_poly.pdbx_seq_one_letter_code
_entity_poly.pdbx_strand_id
1 'polypeptide(L)'
;PSKTELDNFLLKGIIDQGQWRTAMTRHGFSSQHVDWYLSEMRRELEVTRRMPTKADLVGWYKKNKITKEEFTNDMRILGYADKYINLYIS
;
A
#
# COMPACT_ATOMS: atom_id res chain seq x y z
N PRO A 1 -14.59 16.47 4.61
CA PRO A 1 -13.42 15.59 4.48
C PRO A 1 -12.79 15.79 3.10
N SER A 2 -11.46 15.78 3.00
CA SER A 2 -10.76 15.67 1.73
C SER A 2 -10.88 14.24 1.17
N LYS A 3 -10.54 14.05 -0.11
CA LYS A 3 -10.41 12.71 -0.70
C LYS A 3 -9.49 11.81 0.14
N THR A 4 -8.32 12.30 0.53
CA THR A 4 -7.34 11.54 1.31
C THR A 4 -7.90 11.10 2.67
N GLU A 5 -8.70 11.95 3.33
CA GLU A 5 -9.38 11.56 4.57
C GLU A 5 -10.43 10.48 4.33
N LEU A 6 -11.22 10.58 3.25
CA LEU A 6 -12.20 9.57 2.87
C LEU A 6 -11.53 8.22 2.57
N ASP A 7 -10.42 8.22 1.83
CA ASP A 7 -9.63 7.02 1.55
C ASP A 7 -9.16 6.37 2.85
N ASN A 8 -8.59 7.16 3.77
CA ASN A 8 -8.17 6.67 5.08
C ASN A 8 -9.33 6.11 5.92
N PHE A 9 -10.51 6.74 5.87
CA PHE A 9 -11.69 6.24 6.58
C PHE A 9 -12.17 4.91 6.01
N LEU A 10 -12.17 4.76 4.68
CA LEU A 10 -12.53 3.52 4.00
C LEU A 10 -11.52 2.40 4.32
N LEU A 11 -10.22 2.69 4.25
CA LEU A 11 -9.15 1.73 4.57
C LEU A 11 -9.19 1.27 6.04
N LYS A 12 -9.63 2.14 6.95
CA LYS A 12 -9.80 1.83 8.38
C LYS A 12 -11.17 1.20 8.72
N GLY A 13 -12.07 1.06 7.74
CA GLY A 13 -13.42 0.54 7.96
C GLY A 13 -14.33 1.48 8.78
N ILE A 14 -13.98 2.76 8.89
CA ILE A 14 -14.80 3.79 9.55
C ILE A 14 -16.04 4.11 8.70
N ILE A 15 -15.87 4.04 7.38
CA ILE A 15 -16.96 4.11 6.41
C ILE A 15 -16.88 2.92 5.44
N ASP A 16 -18.02 2.56 4.86
CA ASP A 16 -18.08 1.57 3.79
C ASP A 16 -17.90 2.19 2.39
N GLN A 17 -17.82 1.32 1.38
CA GLN A 17 -17.64 1.73 -0.01
C GLN A 17 -18.80 2.60 -0.53
N GLY A 18 -20.04 2.36 -0.11
CA GLY A 18 -21.21 3.13 -0.52
C GLY A 18 -21.20 4.55 0.05
N GLN A 19 -20.82 4.68 1.32
CA GLN A 19 -20.61 5.95 2.00
C GLN A 19 -19.46 6.73 1.36
N TRP A 20 -18.34 6.08 1.05
CA TRP A 20 -17.22 6.69 0.33
C TRP A 20 -17.62 7.18 -1.07
N ARG A 21 -18.33 6.37 -1.85
CA ARG A 21 -18.85 6.73 -3.18
C ARG A 21 -19.74 7.98 -3.10
N THR A 22 -20.66 8.00 -2.15
CA THR A 22 -21.58 9.13 -1.95
C THR A 22 -20.83 10.42 -1.61
N ALA A 23 -19.81 10.33 -0.75
CA ALA A 23 -18.97 11.46 -0.40
C ALA A 23 -18.18 11.98 -1.62
N MET A 24 -17.57 11.08 -2.40
CA MET A 24 -16.82 11.47 -3.59
C MET A 24 -17.69 12.11 -4.66
N THR A 25 -18.90 11.60 -4.91
CA THR A 25 -19.83 12.26 -5.85
C THR A 25 -20.22 13.65 -5.36
N ARG A 26 -20.42 13.85 -4.05
CA ARG A 26 -20.68 15.18 -3.46
C ARG A 26 -19.51 16.15 -3.64
N HIS A 27 -18.28 15.64 -3.69
CA HIS A 27 -17.08 16.41 -4.04
C HIS A 27 -16.95 16.71 -5.53
N GLY A 28 -17.92 16.31 -6.36
CA GLY A 28 -17.95 16.61 -7.80
C GLY A 28 -17.22 15.59 -8.67
N PHE A 29 -16.79 14.46 -8.12
CA PHE A 29 -16.22 13.38 -8.92
C PHE A 29 -17.32 12.65 -9.69
N SER A 30 -17.07 12.36 -10.97
CA SER A 30 -17.97 11.55 -11.80
C SER A 30 -17.98 10.10 -11.32
N SER A 31 -19.06 9.37 -11.60
CA SER A 31 -19.16 7.94 -11.27
C SER A 31 -17.99 7.14 -11.85
N GLN A 32 -17.56 7.47 -13.07
CA GLN A 32 -16.42 6.82 -13.72
C GLN A 32 -15.11 7.02 -12.95
N HIS A 33 -14.84 8.24 -12.47
CA HIS A 33 -13.66 8.49 -11.65
C HIS A 33 -13.74 7.77 -10.30
N VAL A 34 -14.92 7.76 -9.69
CA VAL A 34 -15.18 7.04 -8.43
C VAL A 34 -14.90 5.54 -8.58
N ASP A 35 -15.38 4.92 -9.65
CA ASP A 35 -15.12 3.52 -9.97
C ASP A 35 -13.63 3.25 -10.22
N TRP A 36 -12.97 4.12 -10.98
CA TRP A 36 -11.54 4.03 -11.23
C TRP A 36 -10.73 4.06 -9.93
N TYR A 37 -10.99 5.03 -9.04
CA TYR A 37 -10.30 5.12 -7.74
C TYR A 37 -10.49 3.86 -6.89
N LEU A 38 -11.69 3.30 -6.85
CA LEU A 38 -11.96 2.09 -6.08
C LEU A 38 -11.22 0.88 -6.67
N SER A 39 -11.09 0.81 -7.99
CA SER A 39 -10.30 -0.23 -8.65
C SER A 39 -8.81 -0.12 -8.32
N GLU A 40 -8.26 1.10 -8.30
CA GLU A 40 -6.87 1.36 -7.95
C GLU A 40 -6.60 1.06 -6.47
N MET A 41 -7.46 1.50 -5.55
CA MET A 41 -7.33 1.16 -4.12
C MET A 41 -7.36 -0.35 -3.88
N ARG A 42 -8.24 -1.08 -4.58
CA ARG A 42 -8.30 -2.55 -4.49
C ARG A 42 -7.01 -3.17 -4.99
N ARG A 43 -6.48 -2.70 -6.11
CA ARG A 43 -5.23 -3.16 -6.69
C ARG A 43 -4.05 -2.93 -5.75
N GLU A 44 -3.94 -1.75 -5.16
CA GLU A 44 -2.90 -1.42 -4.17
C GLU A 44 -2.97 -2.33 -2.94
N LEU A 45 -4.18 -2.59 -2.44
CA LEU A 45 -4.40 -3.51 -1.32
C LEU A 45 -4.04 -4.95 -1.68
N GLU A 46 -4.37 -5.41 -2.89
CA GLU A 46 -4.03 -6.76 -3.37
C GLU A 46 -2.52 -6.92 -3.58
N VAL A 47 -1.85 -5.92 -4.16
CA VAL A 47 -0.39 -5.90 -4.31
C VAL A 47 0.28 -5.94 -2.93
N THR A 48 -0.17 -5.08 -2.01
CA THR A 48 0.38 -5.02 -0.65
C THR A 48 0.13 -6.31 0.13
N ARG A 49 -1.02 -6.96 -0.05
CA ARG A 49 -1.30 -8.29 0.55
C ARG A 49 -0.42 -9.41 0.02
N ARG A 50 0.03 -9.33 -1.23
CA ARG A 50 0.89 -10.35 -1.85
C ARG A 50 2.38 -10.10 -1.60
N MET A 51 2.76 -8.86 -1.31
CA MET A 51 4.13 -8.52 -0.99
C MET A 51 4.50 -9.00 0.42
N PRO A 52 5.70 -9.57 0.61
CA PRO A 52 6.24 -9.83 1.92
C PRO A 52 6.33 -8.53 2.73
N THR A 53 6.11 -8.60 4.04
CA THR A 53 6.35 -7.44 4.90
C THR A 53 7.85 -7.20 5.08
N LYS A 54 8.25 -6.00 5.52
CA LYS A 54 9.64 -5.76 5.96
C LYS A 54 10.13 -6.84 6.95
N ALA A 55 9.28 -7.22 7.90
CA ALA A 55 9.65 -8.21 8.92
C ALA A 55 9.92 -9.59 8.29
N ASP A 56 9.14 -9.98 7.29
CA ASP A 56 9.35 -11.20 6.52
C ASP A 56 10.68 -11.12 5.77
N LEU A 57 10.93 -10.04 5.02
CA LEU A 57 12.17 -9.84 4.25
C LEU A 57 13.41 -9.88 5.15
N VAL A 58 13.38 -9.17 6.30
CA VAL A 58 14.49 -9.17 7.27
C VAL A 58 14.70 -10.58 7.84
N GLY A 59 13.61 -11.29 8.16
CA GLY A 59 13.66 -12.66 8.66
C GLY A 59 14.23 -13.64 7.63
N TRP A 60 13.90 -13.47 6.35
CA TRP A 60 14.39 -14.30 5.26
C TRP A 60 15.86 -14.01 4.94
N TYR A 61 16.25 -12.74 4.90
CA TYR A 61 17.64 -12.33 4.70
C TYR A 61 18.55 -12.87 5.81
N LYS A 62 18.19 -12.70 7.08
CA LYS A 62 18.96 -13.24 8.22
C LYS A 62 19.06 -14.76 8.24
N LYS A 63 18.10 -15.46 7.64
CA LYS A 63 18.09 -16.92 7.49
C LYS A 63 18.75 -17.39 6.18
N ASN A 64 19.40 -16.48 5.44
CA ASN A 64 20.02 -16.75 4.13
C ASN A 64 19.05 -17.39 3.12
N LYS A 65 17.75 -17.09 3.20
CA LYS A 65 16.72 -17.59 2.27
C LYS A 65 16.61 -16.76 0.99
N ILE A 66 17.04 -15.51 1.06
CA ILE A 66 17.13 -14.57 -0.05
C ILE A 66 18.50 -13.90 -0.02
N THR A 67 18.98 -13.50 -1.17
CA THR A 67 20.24 -12.78 -1.35
C THR A 67 20.12 -11.32 -0.90
N LYS A 68 21.27 -10.66 -0.73
CA LYS A 68 21.34 -9.21 -0.47
C LYS A 68 20.65 -8.40 -1.57
N GLU A 69 20.80 -8.82 -2.83
CA GLU A 69 20.21 -8.13 -3.98
C GLU A 69 18.69 -8.24 -3.97
N GLU A 70 18.15 -9.45 -3.77
CA GLU A 70 16.71 -9.70 -3.62
C GLU A 70 16.12 -8.90 -2.45
N PHE A 71 16.76 -8.95 -1.27
CA PHE A 71 16.34 -8.16 -0.10
C PHE A 71 16.32 -6.65 -0.41
N THR A 72 17.34 -6.13 -1.09
CA THR A 72 17.44 -4.70 -1.42
C THR A 72 16.34 -4.29 -2.40
N ASN A 73 16.09 -5.10 -3.43
CA ASN A 73 15.07 -4.81 -4.43
C ASN A 73 13.65 -4.85 -3.84
N ASP A 74 13.35 -5.86 -3.03
CA ASP A 74 12.04 -5.97 -2.38
C ASP A 74 11.80 -4.84 -1.37
N MET A 75 12.82 -4.44 -0.62
CA MET A 75 12.74 -3.31 0.30
C MET A 75 12.51 -1.97 -0.44
N ARG A 76 13.09 -1.79 -1.64
CA ARG A 76 12.81 -0.61 -2.49
C ARG A 76 11.37 -0.61 -2.99
N ILE A 77 10.82 -1.77 -3.37
CA ILE A 77 9.41 -1.91 -3.78
C ILE A 77 8.47 -1.55 -2.62
N LEU A 78 8.85 -1.90 -1.38
CA LEU A 78 8.15 -1.46 -0.17
C LEU A 78 8.35 0.04 0.16
N GLY A 79 9.10 0.79 -0.65
CA GLY A 79 9.30 2.23 -0.50
C GLY A 79 10.44 2.65 0.42
N TYR A 80 11.32 1.73 0.83
CA TYR A 80 12.47 2.08 1.68
C TYR A 80 13.58 2.71 0.85
N ALA A 81 14.15 3.81 1.37
CA ALA A 81 15.34 4.43 0.78
C ALA A 81 16.60 3.61 1.08
N ASP A 82 17.52 3.52 0.13
CA ASP A 82 18.77 2.74 0.20
C ASP A 82 19.56 2.96 1.49
N LYS A 83 19.65 4.21 1.97
CA LYS A 83 20.33 4.54 3.24
C LYS A 83 19.80 3.75 4.43
N TYR A 84 18.50 3.46 4.47
CA TYR A 84 17.88 2.69 5.54
C TYR A 84 17.95 1.19 5.28
N ILE A 85 17.91 0.77 4.02
CA ILE A 85 18.10 -0.63 3.63
C ILE A 85 19.48 -1.12 4.09
N ASN A 86 20.51 -0.30 3.90
CA ASN A 86 21.88 -0.63 4.31
C ASN A 86 22.00 -0.89 5.82
N LEU A 87 21.17 -0.27 6.68
CA LEU A 87 21.16 -0.53 8.12
C LEU A 87 20.64 -1.92 8.51
N TYR A 88 19.93 -2.60 7.61
CA TYR A 88 19.46 -3.98 7.83
C TYR A 88 20.46 -5.03 7.33
N ILE A 89 21.42 -4.61 6.51
CA ILE A 89 22.39 -5.47 5.82
C ILE A 89 23.77 -5.40 6.49
N SER A 90 24.08 -4.30 7.19
CA SER A 90 25.27 -4.11 8.01
C SER A 90 25.31 -5.04 9.22
#